data_AF-A0A945NAE8-F1
#
_entry.id   AF-A0A945NAE8-F1
#
_cell.length_a   1.000
_cell.length_b   1.000
_cell.length_c   1.000
_cell.angle_alpha   90.00
_cell.angle_beta   90.00
_cell.angle_gamma   90.00
#
_symmetry.space_group_name_H-M   'P 1'
#
loop_
_entity.id
_entity.type
_entity.pdbx_description
1 polymer ?
#
loop_
_entity_poly.entity_id
_entity_poly.type
_entity_poly.pdbx_seq_one_letter_code
_entity_poly.pdbx_strand_id
1 'polypeptide(L)'
;MAPTASVTTATITTSENAVVQSTNTGTAYLVNTAVTVSNLASITGAADNQSNSVTISSAATNTNLPATGLADGTYKVYVVDSAGLLSSASTNSVTLLIDYALDFDGTDDNVSANGVATELNSTSPAANLPLSVSAWVYPDNGTKEQLVFGFYKRTNSFVNGPSVSFGGTDLKFAYFNDSLTAVDSSSTYAINNWHHVVLTIGSDRDGVLYVNGSSAATFSGAHNSGSLNRFSIAVDY
;
A
#
# COMPACT_ATOMS: atom_id res chain seq x y z
N MET A 1 -47.10 6.96 1.44
CA MET A 1 -46.32 6.06 2.30
C MET A 1 -44.87 6.47 2.16
N ALA A 2 -44.10 6.49 3.25
CA ALA A 2 -42.68 6.79 3.15
C ALA A 2 -41.97 5.71 2.28
N PRO A 3 -40.85 6.07 1.61
CA PRO A 3 -40.10 5.10 0.81
C PRO A 3 -39.51 4.00 1.67
N THR A 4 -39.21 2.85 1.05
CA THR A 4 -38.34 1.82 1.62
C THR A 4 -37.02 1.84 0.85
N ALA A 5 -35.93 2.12 1.57
CA ALA A 5 -34.58 2.10 1.03
C ALA A 5 -33.95 0.70 1.15
N SER A 6 -33.15 0.29 0.17
CA SER A 6 -32.34 -0.91 0.26
C SER A 6 -30.95 -0.69 -0.33
N VAL A 7 -30.01 -1.51 0.14
CA VAL A 7 -28.63 -1.53 -0.34
C VAL A 7 -28.15 -2.97 -0.40
N THR A 8 -27.37 -3.29 -1.41
CA THR A 8 -26.67 -4.58 -1.50
C THR A 8 -25.52 -4.57 -0.48
N THR A 9 -25.47 -5.59 0.39
CA THR A 9 -24.35 -5.74 1.33
C THR A 9 -23.06 -5.92 0.57
N ALA A 10 -22.06 -5.08 0.87
CA ALA A 10 -20.75 -5.14 0.27
C ALA A 10 -19.71 -4.51 1.20
N THR A 11 -18.46 -4.87 0.99
CA THR A 11 -17.30 -4.10 1.43
C THR A 11 -16.76 -3.39 0.19
N ILE A 12 -16.62 -2.07 0.25
CA ILE A 12 -16.17 -1.24 -0.88
C ILE A 12 -15.08 -0.26 -0.46
N THR A 13 -14.40 0.35 -1.43
CA THR A 13 -13.48 1.47 -1.25
C THR A 13 -14.08 2.79 -1.75
N THR A 14 -13.38 3.92 -1.53
CA THR A 14 -13.83 5.25 -1.97
C THR A 14 -13.86 5.42 -3.50
N SER A 15 -13.23 4.51 -4.26
CA SER A 15 -13.29 4.50 -5.72
C SER A 15 -14.48 3.71 -6.29
N GLU A 16 -15.25 3.05 -5.44
CA GLU A 16 -16.35 2.18 -5.82
C GLU A 16 -17.72 2.80 -5.52
N ASN A 17 -18.79 2.06 -5.85
CA ASN A 17 -20.17 2.50 -5.66
C ASN A 17 -20.92 1.50 -4.77
N ALA A 18 -21.80 2.01 -3.90
CA ALA A 18 -22.85 1.20 -3.31
C ALA A 18 -23.99 1.01 -4.33
N VAL A 19 -24.56 -0.20 -4.39
CA VAL A 19 -25.74 -0.48 -5.23
C VAL A 19 -26.99 -0.32 -4.37
N VAL A 20 -27.78 0.70 -4.65
CA VAL A 20 -28.95 1.10 -3.86
C VAL A 20 -30.25 0.98 -4.65
N GLN A 21 -31.37 0.80 -3.96
CA GLN A 21 -32.72 0.95 -4.53
C GLN A 21 -33.67 1.68 -3.57
N SER A 22 -34.81 2.11 -4.11
CA SER A 22 -35.95 2.60 -3.34
C SER A 22 -37.27 2.17 -3.95
N THR A 23 -38.33 2.03 -3.15
CA THR A 23 -39.70 1.84 -3.64
C THR A 23 -40.30 3.07 -4.30
N ASN A 24 -39.68 4.24 -4.14
CA ASN A 24 -40.16 5.53 -4.68
C ASN A 24 -39.02 6.23 -5.41
N THR A 25 -39.37 7.11 -6.36
CA THR A 25 -38.40 8.07 -6.90
C THR A 25 -38.06 9.13 -5.85
N GLY A 26 -36.86 9.69 -5.92
CA GLY A 26 -36.37 10.61 -4.89
C GLY A 26 -34.85 10.72 -4.87
N THR A 27 -34.29 11.04 -3.71
CA THR A 27 -32.84 11.08 -3.49
C THR A 27 -32.46 10.05 -2.45
N ALA A 28 -31.56 9.13 -2.81
CA ALA A 28 -30.93 8.20 -1.88
C ALA A 28 -29.68 8.82 -1.27
N TYR A 29 -29.48 8.60 0.02
CA TYR A 29 -28.33 9.05 0.79
C TYR A 29 -27.67 7.82 1.41
N LEU A 30 -26.38 7.63 1.14
CA LEU A 30 -25.54 6.69 1.87
C LEU A 30 -24.96 7.43 3.07
N VAL A 31 -25.29 7.02 4.29
CA VAL A 31 -25.01 7.78 5.52
C VAL A 31 -24.28 6.89 6.53
N ASN A 32 -23.17 7.39 7.07
CA ASN A 32 -22.38 6.70 8.08
C ASN A 32 -23.22 6.46 9.34
N THR A 33 -23.14 5.29 9.95
CA THR A 33 -23.91 4.93 11.15
C THR A 33 -23.55 5.76 12.40
N ALA A 34 -22.45 6.52 12.37
CA ALA A 34 -22.13 7.51 13.40
C ALA A 34 -23.08 8.74 13.36
N VAL A 35 -23.73 9.01 12.22
CA VAL A 35 -24.75 10.06 12.08
C VAL A 35 -26.07 9.55 12.63
N THR A 36 -26.64 10.27 13.61
CA THR A 36 -27.99 10.00 14.09
C THR A 36 -29.03 10.62 13.15
N VAL A 37 -29.64 9.81 12.30
CA VAL A 37 -30.61 10.27 11.30
C VAL A 37 -32.02 10.35 11.90
N SER A 38 -32.60 11.55 11.90
CA SER A 38 -34.00 11.79 12.33
C SER A 38 -34.83 12.54 11.29
N ASN A 39 -34.19 13.26 10.38
CA ASN A 39 -34.81 14.00 9.28
C ASN A 39 -33.76 14.33 8.21
N LEU A 40 -34.15 14.94 7.09
CA LEU A 40 -33.22 15.30 6.03
C LEU A 40 -32.11 16.26 6.51
N ALA A 41 -32.41 17.21 7.40
CA ALA A 41 -31.43 18.16 7.91
C ALA A 41 -30.32 17.47 8.73
N SER A 42 -30.62 16.37 9.42
CA SER A 42 -29.58 15.57 10.11
C SER A 42 -28.60 14.90 9.15
N ILE A 43 -29.02 14.61 7.92
CA ILE A 43 -28.13 14.06 6.87
C ILE A 43 -27.32 15.20 6.25
N THR A 44 -27.96 16.28 5.80
CA THR A 44 -27.26 17.37 5.10
C THR A 44 -26.42 18.27 6.02
N GLY A 45 -26.59 18.16 7.34
CA GLY A 45 -25.75 18.81 8.33
C GLY A 45 -24.64 17.93 8.91
N ALA A 46 -24.50 16.68 8.46
CA ALA A 46 -23.39 15.82 8.85
C ALA A 46 -22.06 16.37 8.29
N ALA A 47 -20.94 15.91 8.84
CA ALA A 47 -19.63 16.27 8.29
C ALA A 47 -19.49 15.77 6.84
N ASP A 48 -18.76 16.52 6.02
CA ASP A 48 -18.69 16.31 4.56
C ASP A 48 -18.31 14.86 4.16
N ASN A 49 -17.51 14.17 4.98
CA ASN A 49 -17.06 12.80 4.75
C ASN A 49 -17.98 11.71 5.33
N GLN A 50 -19.21 12.05 5.75
CA GLN A 50 -20.15 11.12 6.40
C GLN A 50 -21.38 10.78 5.56
N SER A 51 -21.61 11.45 4.43
CA SER A 51 -22.69 11.05 3.53
C SER A 51 -22.47 11.47 2.07
N ASN A 52 -22.92 10.62 1.15
CA ASN A 52 -23.05 10.94 -0.27
C ASN A 52 -24.49 10.68 -0.71
N SER A 53 -24.89 11.23 -1.86
CA SER A 53 -26.24 11.06 -2.38
C SER A 53 -26.28 10.80 -3.88
N VAL A 54 -27.39 10.22 -4.33
CA VAL A 54 -27.71 10.02 -5.75
C VAL A 54 -29.21 10.13 -5.97
N THR A 55 -29.62 10.54 -7.18
CA THR A 55 -31.03 10.56 -7.56
C THR A 55 -31.52 9.16 -7.93
N ILE A 56 -32.68 8.75 -7.40
CA ILE A 56 -33.44 7.58 -7.80
C ILE A 56 -34.50 8.02 -8.82
N SER A 57 -34.22 7.83 -10.10
CA SER A 57 -35.11 8.21 -11.21
C SER A 57 -36.21 7.19 -11.49
N SER A 58 -36.02 5.94 -11.06
CA SER A 58 -36.98 4.84 -11.21
C SER A 58 -37.03 4.00 -9.94
N ALA A 59 -38.23 3.66 -9.48
CA ALA A 59 -38.41 2.79 -8.33
C ALA A 59 -37.89 1.36 -8.62
N ALA A 60 -37.49 0.66 -7.57
CA ALA A 60 -37.03 -0.74 -7.57
C ALA A 60 -35.94 -1.04 -8.62
N THR A 61 -35.12 -0.04 -8.96
CA THR A 61 -34.06 -0.14 -9.96
C THR A 61 -32.71 0.08 -9.29
N ASN A 62 -31.73 -0.80 -9.57
CA ASN A 62 -30.36 -0.63 -9.08
C ASN A 62 -29.80 0.73 -9.52
N THR A 63 -29.35 1.51 -8.56
CA THR A 63 -28.70 2.80 -8.77
C THR A 63 -27.34 2.77 -8.10
N ASN A 64 -26.29 3.18 -8.82
CA ASN A 64 -24.95 3.28 -8.25
C ASN A 64 -24.82 4.60 -7.49
N LEU A 65 -24.48 4.53 -6.21
CA LEU A 65 -24.23 5.67 -5.33
C LEU A 65 -22.71 5.71 -5.03
N PRO A 66 -21.98 6.71 -5.54
CA PRO A 66 -20.52 6.80 -5.36
C PRO A 66 -20.10 6.97 -3.90
N ALA A 67 -19.04 6.28 -3.48
CA ALA A 67 -18.49 6.38 -2.12
C ALA A 67 -17.29 7.34 -2.00
N THR A 68 -17.04 8.15 -3.03
CA THR A 68 -15.89 9.07 -3.07
C THR A 68 -15.91 10.07 -1.92
N GLY A 69 -14.76 10.20 -1.24
CA GLY A 69 -14.56 11.17 -0.14
C GLY A 69 -15.16 10.75 1.21
N LEU A 70 -15.84 9.61 1.29
CA LEU A 70 -16.39 9.10 2.54
C LEU A 70 -15.29 8.47 3.42
N ALA A 71 -15.42 8.63 4.74
CA ALA A 71 -14.52 8.03 5.72
C ALA A 71 -14.81 6.54 5.96
N ASP A 72 -13.83 5.79 6.49
CA ASP A 72 -14.04 4.43 7.00
C ASP A 72 -15.31 4.35 7.86
N GLY A 73 -16.12 3.33 7.61
CA GLY A 73 -17.17 2.96 8.54
C GLY A 73 -18.25 2.10 7.92
N THR A 74 -19.29 1.88 8.70
CA THR A 74 -20.51 1.23 8.22
C THR A 74 -21.52 2.28 7.78
N TYR A 75 -22.14 2.08 6.63
CA TYR A 75 -23.10 2.99 6.03
C TYR A 75 -24.44 2.32 5.79
N LYS A 76 -25.51 3.09 5.99
CA LYS A 76 -26.88 2.71 5.64
C LYS A 76 -27.49 3.69 4.66
N VAL A 77 -28.49 3.23 3.91
CA VAL A 77 -29.18 4.07 2.93
C VAL A 77 -30.49 4.61 3.51
N TYR A 78 -30.73 5.88 3.26
CA TYR A 78 -32.00 6.57 3.49
C TYR A 78 -32.48 7.18 2.19
N VAL A 79 -33.79 7.30 1.99
CA VAL A 79 -34.36 7.93 0.79
C VAL A 79 -35.36 8.99 1.20
N VAL A 80 -35.29 10.16 0.56
CA VAL A 80 -36.32 11.19 0.61
C VAL A 80 -37.04 11.22 -0.73
N ASP A 81 -38.36 11.03 -0.73
CA ASP A 81 -39.16 11.13 -1.95
C ASP A 81 -39.47 12.58 -2.35
N SER A 82 -40.16 12.75 -3.48
CA SER A 82 -40.59 14.06 -3.99
C SER A 82 -41.58 14.80 -3.08
N ALA A 83 -42.23 14.10 -2.15
CA ALA A 83 -43.11 14.70 -1.14
C ALA A 83 -42.34 15.09 0.14
N GLY A 84 -41.04 14.81 0.21
CA GLY A 84 -40.19 15.11 1.37
C GLY A 84 -40.28 14.07 2.48
N LEU A 85 -40.88 12.89 2.25
CA LEU A 85 -40.95 11.83 3.24
C LEU A 85 -39.64 11.04 3.28
N LEU A 86 -39.04 10.94 4.47
CA LEU A 86 -37.82 10.19 4.73
C LEU A 86 -38.14 8.72 5.06
N SER A 87 -37.38 7.79 4.49
CA SER A 87 -37.45 6.37 4.82
C SER A 87 -36.83 6.04 6.18
N SER A 88 -37.16 4.87 6.72
CA SER A 88 -36.29 4.22 7.70
C SER A 88 -34.94 3.84 7.07
N ALA A 89 -33.93 3.60 7.91
CA ALA A 89 -32.64 3.10 7.46
C ALA A 89 -32.79 1.74 6.74
N SER A 90 -31.99 1.50 5.70
CA SER A 90 -31.93 0.20 5.04
C SER A 90 -31.63 -0.93 6.05
N THR A 91 -32.20 -2.12 5.79
CA THR A 91 -31.93 -3.32 6.60
C THR A 91 -30.45 -3.68 6.52
N ASN A 92 -29.93 -3.82 5.31
CA ASN A 92 -28.52 -4.08 5.02
C ASN A 92 -27.69 -2.80 5.13
N SER A 93 -26.37 -2.99 5.16
CA SER A 93 -25.37 -1.94 5.21
C SER A 93 -24.24 -2.23 4.24
N VAL A 94 -23.44 -1.20 3.97
CA VAL A 94 -22.18 -1.29 3.24
C VAL A 94 -21.06 -0.90 4.19
N THR A 95 -19.98 -1.65 4.18
CA THR A 95 -18.76 -1.30 4.92
C THR A 95 -17.81 -0.61 3.96
N LEU A 96 -17.42 0.62 4.27
CA LEU A 96 -16.41 1.36 3.52
C LEU A 96 -15.07 1.19 4.22
N LEU A 97 -14.10 0.65 3.51
CA LEU A 97 -12.70 0.61 3.94
C LEU A 97 -11.93 1.57 3.04
N ILE A 98 -11.33 2.59 3.64
CA ILE A 98 -10.24 3.30 3.00
C ILE A 98 -9.02 2.40 3.14
N ASP A 99 -8.39 2.03 2.02
CA ASP A 99 -7.14 1.32 2.06
C ASP A 99 -6.15 2.19 2.86
N TYR A 100 -5.80 1.70 4.04
CA TYR A 100 -4.78 2.34 4.86
C TYR A 100 -3.48 2.26 4.07
N ALA A 101 -2.91 3.43 3.73
CA ALA A 101 -1.49 3.48 3.42
C ALA A 101 -0.74 2.92 4.64
N LEU A 102 0.39 2.24 4.41
CA LEU A 102 1.27 1.83 5.49
C LEU A 102 1.65 3.08 6.29
N ASP A 103 1.21 3.13 7.54
CA ASP A 103 1.57 4.20 8.48
C ASP A 103 2.90 3.81 9.12
N PHE A 104 3.90 4.66 8.92
CA PHE A 104 5.24 4.48 9.49
C PHE A 104 5.40 5.52 10.60
N ASP A 105 5.38 5.09 11.86
CA ASP A 105 5.40 5.96 13.04
C ASP A 105 6.82 6.37 13.47
N GLY A 106 7.83 5.93 12.73
CA GLY A 106 9.25 6.14 13.00
C GLY A 106 9.82 5.21 14.06
N THR A 107 9.04 4.25 14.57
CA THR A 107 9.43 3.27 15.59
C THR A 107 9.21 1.85 15.07
N ASP A 108 10.31 1.13 14.81
CA ASP A 108 10.28 -0.30 14.43
C ASP A 108 9.41 -0.62 13.19
N ASP A 109 9.32 0.33 12.26
CA ASP A 109 8.58 0.19 11.01
C ASP A 109 9.24 -0.78 10.03
N ASN A 110 8.51 -1.82 9.62
CA ASN A 110 8.98 -2.74 8.60
C ASN A 110 7.87 -3.14 7.62
N VAL A 111 8.20 -3.12 6.33
CA VAL A 111 7.40 -3.78 5.29
C VAL A 111 8.02 -5.12 4.96
N SER A 112 7.28 -6.21 5.19
CA SER A 112 7.64 -7.54 4.73
C SER A 112 6.76 -7.95 3.56
N ALA A 113 7.36 -8.16 2.39
CA ALA A 113 6.69 -8.76 1.24
C ALA A 113 7.01 -10.27 1.20
N ASN A 114 6.04 -11.10 1.60
CA ASN A 114 6.16 -12.54 1.48
C ASN A 114 6.16 -12.94 0.00
N GLY A 115 7.06 -13.85 -0.41
CA GLY A 115 7.15 -14.33 -1.80
C GLY A 115 8.20 -13.62 -2.67
N VAL A 116 8.78 -12.48 -2.26
CA VAL A 116 9.92 -11.90 -3.04
C VAL A 116 11.10 -12.87 -3.11
N ALA A 117 11.26 -13.74 -2.12
CA ALA A 117 12.27 -14.80 -2.12
C ALA A 117 12.02 -15.90 -3.16
N THR A 118 10.75 -16.18 -3.53
CA THR A 118 10.45 -17.14 -4.61
C THR A 118 10.87 -16.60 -5.97
N GLU A 119 10.92 -15.27 -6.13
CA GLU A 119 11.40 -14.64 -7.36
C GLU A 119 12.90 -14.86 -7.62
N LEU A 120 13.68 -15.15 -6.56
CA LEU A 120 15.15 -15.23 -6.62
C LEU A 120 15.73 -16.64 -6.41
N ASN A 121 14.89 -17.65 -6.16
CA ASN A 121 15.29 -19.04 -5.90
C ASN A 121 15.95 -19.69 -7.14
N SER A 122 16.99 -20.50 -6.93
CA SER A 122 17.78 -21.16 -7.98
C SER A 122 17.18 -22.45 -8.53
N THR A 123 16.16 -23.04 -7.89
CA THR A 123 15.58 -24.33 -8.30
C THR A 123 14.60 -24.25 -9.49
N SER A 124 14.30 -23.04 -9.97
CA SER A 124 13.65 -22.82 -11.27
C SER A 124 14.45 -21.75 -12.02
N PRO A 125 15.26 -22.10 -13.03
CA PRO A 125 15.98 -21.11 -13.79
C PRO A 125 14.96 -20.22 -14.51
N ALA A 126 14.90 -18.95 -14.13
CA ALA A 126 14.21 -17.85 -14.82
C ALA A 126 12.67 -17.71 -14.70
N ALA A 127 11.98 -18.29 -13.72
CA ALA A 127 10.51 -18.10 -13.69
C ALA A 127 10.07 -16.66 -13.36
N ASN A 128 10.86 -15.88 -12.60
CA ASN A 128 10.33 -14.75 -11.84
C ASN A 128 11.30 -13.53 -11.74
N LEU A 129 12.36 -13.49 -12.56
CA LEU A 129 13.20 -12.29 -12.78
C LEU A 129 12.78 -11.62 -14.10
N PRO A 130 12.89 -10.29 -14.25
CA PRO A 130 13.74 -9.36 -13.50
C PRO A 130 13.15 -8.79 -12.20
N LEU A 131 14.02 -8.33 -11.30
CA LEU A 131 13.66 -7.62 -10.06
C LEU A 131 14.27 -6.21 -10.07
N SER A 132 13.54 -5.24 -9.55
CA SER A 132 14.08 -3.91 -9.24
C SER A 132 13.54 -3.41 -7.91
N VAL A 133 14.43 -2.84 -7.10
CA VAL A 133 14.10 -2.19 -5.83
C VAL A 133 14.69 -0.79 -5.84
N SER A 134 13.90 0.21 -5.49
CA SER A 134 14.35 1.60 -5.36
C SER A 134 13.98 2.20 -4.02
N ALA A 135 14.89 2.98 -3.44
CA ALA A 135 14.64 3.76 -2.23
C ALA A 135 15.30 5.13 -2.33
N TRP A 136 14.65 6.15 -1.76
CA TRP A 136 15.36 7.35 -1.32
C TRP A 136 15.96 7.08 0.05
N VAL A 137 17.26 7.32 0.20
CA VAL A 137 18.04 7.00 1.39
C VAL A 137 18.67 8.27 1.92
N TYR A 138 18.53 8.53 3.21
CA TYR A 138 19.17 9.63 3.90
C TYR A 138 20.09 9.07 4.98
N PRO A 139 21.37 8.80 4.69
CA PRO A 139 22.31 8.34 5.70
C PRO A 139 22.74 9.50 6.60
N ASP A 140 22.47 9.40 7.89
CA ASP A 140 22.92 10.37 8.91
C ASP A 140 24.26 9.99 9.55
N ASN A 141 24.65 8.72 9.41
CA ASN A 141 25.91 8.14 9.86
C ASN A 141 26.46 7.20 8.79
N GLY A 142 27.77 7.21 8.57
CA GLY A 142 28.43 6.29 7.63
C GLY A 142 29.62 5.55 8.23
N THR A 143 29.83 5.66 9.55
CA THR A 143 30.95 5.03 10.29
C THR A 143 30.73 3.54 10.60
N LYS A 144 29.51 3.06 10.35
CA LYS A 144 29.13 1.66 10.42
C LYS A 144 28.47 1.28 9.11
N GLU A 145 28.54 0.00 8.76
CA GLU A 145 27.74 -0.53 7.66
C GLU A 145 26.28 -0.60 8.12
N GLN A 146 25.39 -0.02 7.33
CA GLN A 146 23.95 0.03 7.58
C GLN A 146 23.21 -0.62 6.41
N LEU A 147 22.23 -1.47 6.70
CA LEU A 147 21.41 -2.09 5.67
C LEU A 147 20.41 -1.06 5.12
N VAL A 148 20.45 -0.82 3.81
CA VAL A 148 19.45 -0.02 3.12
C VAL A 148 18.20 -0.87 2.85
N PHE A 149 18.37 -1.96 2.11
CA PHE A 149 17.32 -2.96 1.88
C PHE A 149 17.93 -4.28 1.43
N GLY A 150 17.18 -5.37 1.56
CA GLY A 150 17.57 -6.68 1.05
C GLY A 150 17.13 -7.85 1.91
N PHE A 151 17.63 -9.03 1.58
CA PHE A 151 17.41 -10.26 2.33
C PHE A 151 18.51 -10.44 3.37
N TYR A 152 18.33 -9.90 4.57
CA TYR A 152 19.37 -9.85 5.61
C TYR A 152 18.92 -10.45 6.96
N LYS A 153 19.84 -11.12 7.69
CA LYS A 153 19.64 -11.60 9.07
C LYS A 153 20.96 -11.64 9.87
N ARG A 154 20.98 -11.01 11.06
CA ARG A 154 22.19 -10.72 11.88
C ARG A 154 22.83 -11.92 12.61
N THR A 155 22.09 -12.96 12.97
CA THR A 155 22.48 -13.88 14.07
C THR A 155 22.95 -15.27 13.61
N ASN A 156 24.11 -15.39 12.98
CA ASN A 156 24.97 -16.60 13.01
C ASN A 156 24.58 -17.91 12.30
N SER A 157 23.75 -17.92 11.27
CA SER A 157 23.76 -19.00 10.24
C SER A 157 22.92 -18.59 9.04
N PHE A 158 23.57 -17.92 8.06
CA PHE A 158 23.17 -17.59 6.67
C PHE A 158 21.70 -17.11 6.43
N VAL A 159 21.36 -16.21 5.52
CA VAL A 159 21.67 -16.27 4.09
C VAL A 159 21.44 -14.87 3.49
N ASN A 160 22.51 -14.20 3.08
CA ASN A 160 22.44 -12.85 2.51
C ASN A 160 22.02 -12.93 1.05
N GLY A 161 20.73 -12.97 0.78
CA GLY A 161 20.27 -12.71 -0.58
C GLY A 161 20.66 -11.28 -1.02
N PRO A 162 20.41 -10.91 -2.29
CA PRO A 162 20.70 -9.59 -2.81
C PRO A 162 20.32 -8.47 -1.83
N SER A 163 21.33 -7.70 -1.42
CA SER A 163 21.19 -6.64 -0.42
C SER A 163 22.05 -5.44 -0.80
N VAL A 164 21.61 -4.28 -0.34
CA VAL A 164 22.34 -3.02 -0.47
C VAL A 164 22.60 -2.47 0.91
N SER A 165 23.87 -2.18 1.20
CA SER A 165 24.31 -1.50 2.41
C SER A 165 24.91 -0.13 2.09
N PHE A 166 25.04 0.72 3.10
CA PHE A 166 25.75 1.99 3.06
C PHE A 166 26.74 2.10 4.22
N GLY A 167 27.88 2.74 3.98
CA GLY A 167 28.80 3.16 5.04
C GLY A 167 29.92 2.15 5.33
N GLY A 168 30.29 2.01 6.60
CA GLY A 168 31.45 1.23 7.02
C GLY A 168 32.71 2.09 7.11
N THR A 169 33.68 1.85 6.23
CA THR A 169 34.98 2.57 6.28
C THR A 169 35.16 3.61 5.18
N ASP A 170 34.28 3.66 4.17
CA ASP A 170 34.51 4.44 2.95
C ASP A 170 33.29 5.19 2.37
N LEU A 171 32.18 5.31 3.11
CA LEU A 171 30.97 6.05 2.71
C LEU A 171 30.42 5.64 1.34
N LYS A 172 30.40 4.34 1.07
CA LYS A 172 29.92 3.78 -0.20
C LYS A 172 28.61 3.05 -0.02
N PHE A 173 27.89 2.92 -1.14
CA PHE A 173 26.86 1.90 -1.23
C PHE A 173 27.49 0.61 -1.74
N ALA A 174 27.11 -0.53 -1.19
CA ALA A 174 27.66 -1.82 -1.60
C ALA A 174 26.53 -2.80 -1.89
N TYR A 175 26.72 -3.63 -2.91
CA TYR A 175 25.91 -4.80 -3.16
C TYR A 175 26.52 -6.03 -2.49
N PHE A 176 25.69 -6.85 -1.87
CA PHE A 176 26.12 -8.11 -1.27
C PHE A 176 25.08 -9.23 -1.47
N ASN A 177 25.55 -10.45 -1.74
CA ASN A 177 24.70 -11.63 -1.95
C ASN A 177 25.31 -12.95 -1.44
N ASP A 178 26.07 -12.90 -0.34
CA ASP A 178 26.65 -14.06 0.38
C ASP A 178 27.79 -14.81 -0.34
N SER A 179 27.64 -15.03 -1.65
CA SER A 179 28.58 -15.78 -2.48
C SER A 179 29.68 -14.91 -3.10
N LEU A 180 29.55 -13.57 -3.01
CA LEU A 180 30.53 -12.60 -3.50
C LEU A 180 31.12 -11.80 -2.32
N THR A 181 32.39 -11.40 -2.45
CA THR A 181 32.89 -10.21 -1.75
C THR A 181 31.98 -9.03 -2.09
N ALA A 182 31.66 -8.18 -1.10
CA ALA A 182 30.85 -6.99 -1.32
C ALA A 182 31.36 -6.20 -2.55
N VAL A 183 30.42 -5.78 -3.40
CA VAL A 183 30.72 -5.00 -4.59
C VAL A 183 30.39 -3.54 -4.29
N ASP A 184 31.41 -2.80 -3.93
CA ASP A 184 31.29 -1.38 -3.59
C ASP A 184 31.02 -0.52 -4.82
N SER A 185 30.31 0.59 -4.60
CA SER A 185 30.17 1.65 -5.58
C SER A 185 31.53 2.24 -5.97
N SER A 186 31.65 2.65 -7.23
CA SER A 186 32.86 3.32 -7.73
C SER A 186 33.14 4.69 -7.06
N SER A 187 32.10 5.32 -6.51
CA SER A 187 32.15 6.64 -5.85
C SER A 187 31.72 6.56 -4.38
N THR A 188 32.14 7.54 -3.60
CA THR A 188 31.65 7.80 -2.23
C THR A 188 30.44 8.73 -2.25
N TYR A 189 29.58 8.64 -1.25
CA TYR A 189 28.37 9.46 -1.14
C TYR A 189 28.30 10.16 0.23
N ALA A 190 27.81 11.39 0.24
CA ALA A 190 27.81 12.21 1.44
C ALA A 190 26.72 11.76 2.44
N ILE A 191 27.06 11.79 3.73
CA ILE A 191 26.05 11.74 4.79
C ILE A 191 25.27 13.06 4.84
N ASN A 192 24.12 13.04 5.51
CA ASN A 192 23.19 14.17 5.63
C ASN A 192 22.71 14.71 4.27
N ASN A 193 22.54 13.81 3.30
CA ASN A 193 22.04 14.13 1.98
C ASN A 193 21.16 13.00 1.44
N TRP A 194 20.15 13.36 0.65
CA TRP A 194 19.29 12.38 0.00
C TRP A 194 20.00 11.72 -1.19
N HIS A 195 19.93 10.40 -1.24
CA HIS A 195 20.44 9.57 -2.34
C HIS A 195 19.32 8.68 -2.89
N HIS A 196 19.12 8.69 -4.20
CA HIS A 196 18.22 7.74 -4.84
C HIS A 196 18.99 6.47 -5.20
N VAL A 197 18.67 5.36 -4.56
CA VAL A 197 19.40 4.09 -4.68
C VAL A 197 18.50 3.06 -5.34
N VAL A 198 18.98 2.43 -6.40
CA VAL A 198 18.22 1.42 -7.16
C VAL A 198 19.07 0.18 -7.38
N LEU A 199 18.56 -0.98 -6.99
CA LEU A 199 19.12 -2.29 -7.32
C LEU A 199 18.29 -2.92 -8.43
N THR A 200 18.92 -3.29 -9.53
CA THR A 200 18.26 -4.06 -10.61
C THR A 200 18.95 -5.41 -10.79
N ILE A 201 18.17 -6.46 -10.98
CA ILE A 201 18.65 -7.82 -11.30
C ILE A 201 17.90 -8.31 -12.53
N GLY A 202 18.64 -8.55 -13.61
CA GLY A 202 18.15 -9.07 -14.89
C GLY A 202 17.76 -10.54 -14.81
N SER A 203 17.12 -11.03 -15.88
CA SER A 203 16.74 -12.44 -16.01
C SER A 203 17.93 -13.39 -16.13
N ASP A 204 19.08 -12.88 -16.58
CA ASP A 204 20.39 -13.53 -16.58
C ASP A 204 21.10 -13.50 -15.21
N ARG A 205 20.49 -12.83 -14.22
CA ARG A 205 21.02 -12.60 -12.87
C ARG A 205 22.21 -11.65 -12.81
N ASP A 206 22.51 -10.97 -13.91
CA ASP A 206 23.39 -9.81 -13.88
C ASP A 206 22.62 -8.62 -13.34
N GLY A 207 23.32 -7.73 -12.65
CA GLY A 207 22.67 -6.62 -12.00
C GLY A 207 23.53 -5.38 -11.89
N VAL A 208 22.83 -4.29 -11.60
CA VAL A 208 23.39 -2.95 -11.53
C VAL A 208 22.84 -2.27 -10.29
N LEU A 209 23.74 -1.70 -9.50
CA LEU A 209 23.41 -0.76 -8.45
C LEU A 209 23.54 0.65 -9.03
N TYR A 210 22.44 1.40 -9.04
CA TYR A 210 22.43 2.81 -9.39
C TYR A 210 22.34 3.68 -8.15
N VAL A 211 23.06 4.79 -8.15
CA VAL A 211 22.92 5.85 -7.14
C VAL A 211 22.80 7.18 -7.86
N ASN A 212 21.78 7.96 -7.50
CA ASN A 212 21.44 9.23 -8.13
C ASN A 212 21.30 9.13 -9.66
N GLY A 213 20.75 8.00 -10.14
CA GLY A 213 20.52 7.71 -11.55
C GLY A 213 21.76 7.26 -12.34
N SER A 214 22.93 7.18 -11.71
CA SER A 214 24.18 6.73 -12.35
C SER A 214 24.54 5.30 -11.94
N SER A 215 25.08 4.50 -12.86
CA SER A 215 25.58 3.15 -12.56
C SER A 215 26.76 3.25 -11.60
N ALA A 216 26.56 2.78 -10.37
CA ALA A 216 27.52 2.85 -9.28
C ALA A 216 28.35 1.56 -9.17
N ALA A 217 27.73 0.39 -9.40
CA ALA A 217 28.39 -0.90 -9.42
C ALA A 217 27.64 -1.90 -10.31
N THR A 218 28.36 -2.89 -10.85
CA THR A 218 27.81 -4.02 -11.61
C THR A 218 28.25 -5.33 -11.00
N PHE A 219 27.37 -6.33 -11.01
CA PHE A 219 27.63 -7.65 -10.44
C PHE A 219 26.93 -8.72 -11.29
N SER A 220 27.39 -9.97 -11.14
CA SER A 220 26.85 -11.14 -11.85
C SER A 220 26.49 -12.24 -10.87
N GLY A 221 25.54 -13.10 -11.23
CA GLY A 221 25.18 -14.26 -10.40
C GLY A 221 24.41 -13.87 -9.13
N ALA A 222 23.43 -12.98 -9.24
CA ALA A 222 22.51 -12.70 -8.16
C ALA A 222 21.61 -13.93 -7.86
N HIS A 223 21.74 -14.49 -6.66
CA HIS A 223 20.97 -15.64 -6.22
C HIS A 223 20.49 -15.45 -4.78
N ASN A 224 19.29 -15.96 -4.47
CA ASN A 224 18.89 -16.21 -3.09
C ASN A 224 19.02 -17.71 -2.81
N SER A 225 20.09 -18.12 -2.13
CA SER A 225 20.31 -19.50 -1.70
C SER A 225 19.57 -19.85 -0.40
N GLY A 226 18.81 -18.90 0.17
CA GLY A 226 18.20 -19.03 1.48
C GLY A 226 16.70 -19.26 1.45
N SER A 227 16.23 -20.08 2.40
CA SER A 227 14.80 -20.35 2.64
C SER A 227 14.04 -19.18 3.29
N LEU A 228 14.67 -18.01 3.43
CA LEU A 228 14.06 -16.83 4.05
C LEU A 228 13.13 -16.13 3.06
N ASN A 229 11.84 -16.08 3.41
CA ASN A 229 10.80 -15.36 2.68
C ASN A 229 10.68 -13.88 3.08
N ARG A 230 11.69 -13.30 3.74
CA ARG A 230 11.61 -11.95 4.33
C ARG A 230 12.58 -10.97 3.68
N PHE A 231 12.03 -10.06 2.88
CA PHE A 231 12.69 -8.84 2.44
C PHE A 231 12.61 -7.78 3.54
N SER A 232 13.71 -7.06 3.82
CA SER A 232 13.79 -6.05 4.88
C SER A 232 14.28 -4.71 4.32
N ILE A 233 13.82 -3.60 4.90
CA ILE A 233 14.20 -2.22 4.54
C ILE A 233 14.58 -1.49 5.83
N ALA A 234 15.63 -0.66 5.76
CA ALA A 234 16.05 0.29 6.81
C ALA A 234 16.15 -0.33 8.22
N VAL A 235 16.71 -1.52 8.31
CA VAL A 235 16.88 -2.18 9.61
C VAL A 235 18.15 -1.65 10.27
N ASP A 236 17.97 -0.77 11.25
CA ASP A 236 19.04 -0.22 12.08
C ASP A 236 19.33 -1.16 13.27
N TYR A 237 20.60 -1.46 13.55
CA TYR A 237 21.03 -2.28 14.70
C TYR A 237 22.41 -1.90 15.27
#